data_AF-A0A7W0F721-F1
#
_entry.id   AF-A0A7W0F721-F1
#
_cell.length_a   1.000
_cell.length_b   1.000
_cell.length_c   1.000
_cell.angle_alpha   90.00
_cell.angle_beta   90.00
_cell.angle_gamma   90.00
#
_symmetry.space_group_name_H-M   'P 1'
#
loop_
_entity.id
_entity.type
_entity.pdbx_description
1 polymer ?
#
loop_
_entity_poly.entity_id
_entity_poly.type
_entity_poly.pdbx_seq_one_letter_code
_entity_poly.pdbx_strand_id
1 'polypeptide(L)' 'MKKVGFIYDDIFLRHETPKWHPECKERLIAIIDALKSSDIWDKLIHIKPRKAAFNEIEAVHTHAYIERIKKAEPGY' A
#
# COMPACT_ATOMS: atom_id res chain seq x y z
N MET A 1 23.85 -4.51 12.64
CA MET A 1 22.86 -3.78 11.82
C MET A 1 21.48 -3.95 12.44
N LYS A 2 20.61 -2.93 12.38
CA LYS A 2 19.21 -3.08 12.80
C LYS A 2 18.44 -3.87 11.73
N LYS A 3 17.50 -4.70 12.16
CA LYS A 3 16.57 -5.40 11.26
C LYS A 3 15.57 -4.39 10.71
N VAL A 4 15.33 -4.42 9.39
CA VAL A 4 14.38 -3.53 8.71
C VAL A 4 13.26 -4.38 8.11
N GLY A 5 12.03 -4.13 8.53
CA GLY A 5 10.84 -4.73 7.94
C GLY A 5 10.45 -4.00 6.66
N PHE A 6 10.11 -4.75 5.63
CA PHE A 6 9.65 -4.24 4.35
C PHE A 6 8.30 -4.87 4.01
N ILE A 7 7.29 -4.04 3.81
CA ILE A 7 5.91 -4.48 3.55
C ILE A 7 5.56 -4.17 2.10
N TYR A 8 5.22 -5.19 1.33
CA TYR A 8 4.83 -5.05 -0.07
C TYR A 8 3.96 -6.21 -0.53
N ASP A 9 3.01 -5.92 -1.42
CA ASP A 9 2.28 -6.91 -2.21
C ASP A 9 1.81 -6.30 -3.54
N ASP A 10 1.78 -7.10 -4.61
CA ASP A 10 1.36 -6.65 -5.95
C ASP A 10 -0.10 -6.19 -5.98
N ILE A 11 -0.92 -6.52 -4.96
CA ILE A 11 -2.26 -5.96 -4.80
C ILE A 11 -2.26 -4.42 -4.80
N PHE A 12 -1.17 -3.79 -4.37
CA PHE A 12 -1.04 -2.32 -4.38
C PHE A 12 -1.02 -1.74 -5.80
N LEU A 13 -0.58 -2.52 -6.79
CA LEU A 13 -0.57 -2.11 -8.20
C LEU A 13 -1.96 -2.11 -8.84
N ARG A 14 -2.96 -2.66 -8.15
CA ARG A 14 -4.37 -2.62 -8.56
C ARG A 14 -5.06 -1.31 -8.20
N HIS A 15 -4.40 -0.43 -7.45
CA HIS A 15 -4.91 0.91 -7.21
C HIS A 15 -4.63 1.76 -8.46
N GLU A 16 -5.67 1.94 -9.29
CA GLU A 16 -5.61 2.77 -10.48
C GLU A 16 -6.40 4.06 -10.25
N THR A 17 -5.79 5.17 -10.66
CA THR A 17 -6.41 6.49 -10.64
C THR A 17 -6.65 6.99 -12.07
N PRO A 18 -7.52 8.01 -12.26
CA PRO A 18 -7.70 8.63 -13.56
C PRO A 18 -6.38 9.12 -14.17
N LYS A 19 -6.26 9.15 -15.51
CA LYS A 19 -5.01 9.48 -16.23
C LYS A 19 -4.38 10.83 -15.87
N TRP A 20 -5.18 11.80 -15.43
CA TRP A 20 -4.72 13.15 -15.05
C TRP A 20 -4.21 13.20 -13.60
N HIS A 21 -4.46 12.16 -12.81
CA HIS A 21 -4.15 12.16 -11.40
C HIS A 21 -2.64 11.93 -11.20
N PRO A 22 -1.98 12.67 -10.28
CA PRO A 22 -0.54 12.57 -10.06
C PRO A 22 -0.12 11.28 -9.34
N GLU A 23 -1.06 10.59 -8.70
CA GLU A 23 -0.81 9.25 -8.17
C GLU A 23 -0.74 8.25 -9.32
N CYS A 24 0.29 7.42 -9.33
CA CYS A 24 0.48 6.42 -10.38
C CYS A 24 1.22 5.20 -9.81
N LYS A 25 0.84 4.01 -10.26
CA LYS A 25 1.42 2.74 -9.79
C LYS A 25 2.88 2.58 -10.23
N GLU A 26 3.28 3.28 -11.29
CA GLU A 26 4.63 3.31 -11.84
C GLU A 26 5.65 3.80 -10.81
N ARG A 27 5.25 4.70 -9.89
CA ARG A 27 6.11 5.10 -8.78
C ARG A 27 6.48 3.91 -7.89
N LEU A 28 5.51 3.05 -7.57
CA LEU A 28 5.74 1.89 -6.73
C LEU A 28 6.60 0.85 -7.46
N ILE A 29 6.36 0.63 -8.75
CA ILE A 29 7.18 -0.25 -9.60
C ILE A 29 8.64 0.22 -9.58
N ALA A 30 8.89 1.51 -9.84
CA ALA A 30 10.24 2.07 -9.85
C ALA A 30 10.97 1.91 -8.50
N ILE A 31 10.27 2.06 -7.37
CA ILE A 31 10.83 1.83 -6.03
C ILE A 31 11.22 0.36 -5.86
N ILE A 32 10.37 -0.59 -6.27
CA ILE A 32 10.64 -2.03 -6.15
C ILE A 32 11.81 -2.44 -7.03
N ASP A 33 11.89 -1.94 -8.26
CA ASP A 33 12.98 -2.25 -9.18
C ASP A 33 14.32 -1.71 -8.67
N ALA A 34 14.33 -0.49 -8.12
CA ALA A 34 15.51 0.11 -7.51
C ALA A 34 15.97 -0.70 -6.28
N LEU A 35 15.04 -1.14 -5.42
CA LEU A 35 15.36 -1.97 -4.27
C LEU A 35 15.93 -3.33 -4.69
N LYS A 36 15.27 -4.04 -5.63
CA LYS A 36 15.72 -5.34 -6.15
C LYS A 36 17.09 -5.27 -6.83
N SER A 37 17.42 -4.13 -7.44
CA SER A 37 18.72 -3.91 -8.08
C SER A 37 19.82 -3.48 -7.10
N SER A 38 19.48 -3.24 -5.84
CA SER A 38 20.43 -2.83 -4.80
C SER A 38 20.86 -4.00 -3.91
N ASP A 39 21.94 -3.80 -3.15
CA ASP A 39 22.39 -4.75 -2.13
C ASP A 39 21.51 -4.77 -0.86
N ILE A 40 20.43 -3.97 -0.84
CA ILE A 40 19.51 -3.85 0.28
C ILE A 40 18.42 -4.92 0.24
N TRP A 41 17.99 -5.37 -0.95
CA TRP A 41 16.82 -6.25 -1.11
C TRP A 41 16.86 -7.51 -0.23
N ASP A 42 18.01 -8.19 -0.23
CA ASP A 42 18.22 -9.42 0.54
C ASP A 42 18.45 -9.18 2.04
N LYS A 43 18.66 -7.92 2.44
CA LYS A 43 18.83 -7.51 3.85
C LYS A 43 17.49 -7.14 4.50
N LEU A 44 16.42 -6.99 3.71
CA LEU A 44 15.09 -6.64 4.20
C LEU A 44 14.35 -7.88 4.69
N ILE A 45 13.59 -7.71 5.77
CA ILE A 45 12.63 -8.72 6.22
C ILE A 45 11.33 -8.46 5.48
N HIS A 46 11.06 -9.28 4.46
CA HIS A 46 9.85 -9.19 3.64
C HIS A 46 8.62 -9.66 4.44
N ILE A 47 7.64 -8.77 4.58
CA ILE A 47 6.42 -8.99 5.35
C ILE A 47 5.23 -8.82 4.40
N LYS A 48 4.37 -9.83 4.33
CA LYS A 48 3.11 -9.71 3.59
C LYS A 48 2.12 -8.83 4.35
N PRO A 49 1.52 -7.82 3.70
CA PRO A 49 0.46 -7.05 4.32
C PRO A 49 -0.76 -7.94 4.58
N ARG A 50 -1.50 -7.61 5.62
CA ARG A 50 -2.85 -8.12 5.85
C ARG A 50 -3.85 -7.00 5.65
N LYS A 51 -5.11 -7.36 5.37
CA LYS A 51 -6.20 -6.39 5.41
C LYS A 51 -6.33 -5.85 6.83
N ALA A 52 -6.42 -4.52 6.95
CA ALA A 52 -6.72 -3.87 8.22
C ALA A 52 -8.13 -4.27 8.68
N ALA A 53 -8.28 -4.56 9.97
CA ALA A 53 -9.57 -4.82 10.57
C ALA A 53 -10.35 -3.51 10.76
N PHE A 54 -11.67 -3.61 10.82
CA PHE A 54 -12.54 -2.42 10.90
C PHE A 54 -12.23 -1.56 12.14
N ASN A 55 -12.07 -2.20 13.30
CA ASN A 55 -11.74 -1.55 14.57
C ASN A 55 -10.37 -0.85 14.56
N GLU A 56 -9.42 -1.31 13.74
CA GLU A 56 -8.11 -0.67 13.60
C GLU A 56 -8.22 0.64 12.82
N ILE A 57 -9.12 0.71 11.84
CA ILE A 57 -9.41 1.94 11.10
C ILE A 57 -10.27 2.88 11.98
N GLU A 58 -11.20 2.33 12.75
CA GLU A 58 -12.08 3.05 13.67
C GLU A 58 -11.35 3.69 14.86
N ALA A 59 -10.11 3.27 15.14
CA ALA A 59 -9.26 3.91 16.14
C ALA A 59 -8.99 5.40 15.86
N VAL A 60 -9.14 5.84 14.60
CA VAL A 60 -8.92 7.23 14.16
C VAL A 60 -10.15 7.80 13.43
N HIS A 61 -10.87 6.98 12.66
CA HIS A 61 -12.00 7.42 11.85
C HIS A 61 -13.35 7.07 12.47
N THR A 62 -14.38 7.88 12.22
CA THR A 62 -15.72 7.56 12.71
C THR A 62 -16.31 6.36 11.97
N HIS A 63 -17.11 5.56 12.67
CA HIS A 63 -17.85 4.43 12.12
C HIS A 63 -18.57 4.80 10.81
N ALA A 64 -19.33 5.90 10.83
CA ALA A 64 -20.12 6.37 9.71
C ALA A 64 -19.26 6.73 8.49
N TYR A 65 -18.05 7.27 8.70
CA TYR A 65 -17.14 7.59 7.61
C TYR A 65 -16.61 6.31 6.93
N ILE A 66 -16.21 5.31 7.72
CA ILE A 66 -15.70 4.03 7.18
C ILE A 66 -16.79 3.32 6.36
N GLU A 67 -18.02 3.25 6.90
CA GLU A 67 -19.16 2.66 6.19
C GLU A 67 -19.53 3.40 4.90
N ARG A 68 -19.35 4.73 4.87
CA ARG A 68 -19.54 5.51 3.64
C ARG A 68 -18.49 5.14 2.59
N ILE A 69 -17.22 5.08 2.96
CA ILE A 69 -16.13 4.74 2.03
C ILE A 69 -16.26 3.30 1.51
N LYS A 70 -16.70 2.35 2.33
CA LYS A 70 -16.93 0.95 1.90
C LYS A 70 -17.98 0.81 0.78
N LYS A 71 -18.86 1.79 0.63
CA LYS A 71 -19.91 1.83 -0.40
C LYS A 71 -19.49 2.64 -1.64
N ALA A 72 -18.33 3.30 -1.61
CA ALA A 72 -17.80 4.00 -2.77
C ALA A 72 -17.31 2.99 -3.81
N GLU A 73 -17.38 3.37 -5.09
CA GLU A 73 -16.84 2.56 -6.17
C GLU A 73 -15.29 2.60 -6.17
N PRO A 74 -14.62 1.57 -6.71
CA PRO A 74 -13.17 1.58 -6.84
C PRO A 74 -12.74 2.61 -7.90
N GLY A 75 -11.92 3.57 -7.48
CA GLY A 75 -11.55 4.72 -8.30
C GLY A 75 -12.12 5.98 -7.67
N TYR A 76 -11.60 7.13 -8.08
CA TYR A 76 -12.15 8.42 -7.69
C TYR A 76 -13.66 8.51 -7.95
#